data_AF-A0A920EM17-F1
#
_entry.id   AF-A0A920EM17-F1
#
_cell.length_a   1.000
_cell.length_b   1.000
_cell.length_c   1.000
_cell.angle_alpha   90.00
_cell.angle_beta   90.00
_cell.angle_gamma   90.00
#
_symmetry.space_group_name_H-M   'P 1'
#
loop_
_entity.id
_entity.type
_entity.pdbx_description
1 polymer ?
#
loop_
_entity_poly.entity_id
_entity_poly.type
_entity_poly.pdbx_seq_one_letter_code
_entity_poly.pdbx_strand_id
1 'polypeptide(L)'
;MGQLEFKQEDETYFYRMTGELSLENNGGFIQFRTKIENHPKGKSFKGVRLRVRGNNNEYTVHIRTKYLFLPWQYYESAFQATDTWTTVELPFTTFRKSNFYQPSNVSSQDIKTIGIVAIGREFVAEIDLASIELY
;
A
#
# COMPACT_ATOMS: atom_id res chain seq x y z
N MET A 1 3.66 12.28 15.13
CA MET A 1 3.83 10.81 15.24
C MET A 1 2.66 10.15 14.51
N GLY A 2 2.87 9.00 13.84
CA GLY A 2 1.78 8.30 13.16
C GLY A 2 0.93 7.47 14.13
N GLN A 3 -0.38 7.36 13.88
CA GLN A 3 -1.33 6.59 14.67
C GLN A 3 -2.10 5.61 13.78
N LEU A 4 -2.42 4.44 14.33
CA LEU A 4 -3.26 3.43 13.70
C LEU A 4 -4.41 3.09 14.64
N GLU A 5 -5.64 3.18 14.13
CA GLU A 5 -6.85 2.87 14.88
C GLU A 5 -7.71 1.87 14.10
N PHE A 6 -8.38 0.97 14.81
CA PHE A 6 -9.43 0.14 14.24
C PHE A 6 -10.78 0.76 14.56
N LYS A 7 -11.60 1.02 13.53
CA LYS A 7 -12.88 1.70 13.65
C LYS A 7 -13.97 0.96 12.90
N GLN A 8 -15.21 1.26 13.26
CA GLN A 8 -16.41 0.82 12.57
C GLN A 8 -17.28 2.05 12.31
N GLU A 9 -17.83 2.15 11.11
CA GLU A 9 -18.82 3.15 10.71
C GLU A 9 -19.90 2.40 9.94
N ASP A 10 -21.15 2.52 10.41
CA ASP A 10 -22.27 1.68 9.97
C ASP A 10 -21.90 0.18 10.02
N GLU A 11 -21.95 -0.50 8.87
CA GLU A 11 -21.61 -1.92 8.70
C GLU A 11 -20.17 -2.12 8.15
N THR A 12 -19.36 -1.06 8.05
CA THR A 12 -18.01 -1.12 7.50
C THR A 12 -16.96 -1.04 8.61
N TYR A 13 -16.14 -2.09 8.72
CA TYR A 13 -14.94 -2.10 9.54
C TYR A 13 -13.74 -1.60 8.74
N PHE A 14 -12.88 -0.78 9.36
CA PHE A 14 -11.70 -0.26 8.70
C PHE A 14 -10.58 0.09 9.68
N TYR A 15 -9.36 0.14 9.15
CA TYR A 15 -8.20 0.70 9.82
C TYR A 15 -8.00 2.14 9.38
N ARG A 16 -7.90 3.06 10.34
CA ARG A 16 -7.53 4.46 10.11
C ARG A 16 -6.06 4.66 10.39
N MET A 17 -5.31 5.14 9.41
CA MET A 17 -3.94 5.61 9.58
C MET A 17 -3.90 7.13 9.48
N THR A 18 -3.41 7.79 10.52
CA THR A 18 -3.17 9.23 10.55
C THR A 18 -1.71 9.55 10.86
N GLY A 19 -1.23 10.69 10.38
CA GLY A 19 0.09 11.18 10.76
C GLY A 19 0.54 12.36 9.92
N GLU A 20 1.33 13.24 10.53
CA GLU A 20 1.95 14.35 9.82
C GLU A 20 3.22 13.89 9.11
N LEU A 21 3.31 14.19 7.81
CA LEU A 21 4.53 14.04 7.04
C LEU A 21 5.21 15.40 6.91
N SER A 22 6.46 15.48 7.36
CA SER A 22 7.36 16.60 7.15
C SER A 22 8.56 16.14 6.32
N LEU A 23 9.09 17.05 5.50
CA LEU A 23 10.35 16.84 4.76
C LEU A 23 11.58 17.18 5.62
N GLU A 24 11.38 17.74 6.81
CA GLU A 24 12.45 18.03 7.76
C GLU A 24 13.16 16.74 8.20
N ASN A 25 14.47 16.84 8.44
CA ASN A 25 15.32 15.73 8.94
C ASN A 25 15.33 14.47 8.06
N ASN A 26 15.50 14.63 6.75
CA ASN A 26 15.59 13.57 5.72
C ASN A 26 14.26 12.96 5.26
N GLY A 27 13.14 13.58 5.62
CA GLY A 27 11.80 13.19 5.19
C GLY A 27 11.23 12.00 5.95
N GLY A 28 9.97 12.12 6.35
CA GLY A 28 9.21 11.05 7.01
C GLY A 28 8.38 10.20 6.03
N PHE A 29 7.99 9.01 6.49
CA PHE A 29 6.89 8.25 5.89
C PHE A 29 6.03 7.66 7.00
N ILE A 30 4.76 7.39 6.70
CA ILE A 30 3.91 6.52 7.51
C ILE A 30 3.40 5.37 6.64
N GLN A 31 3.32 4.18 7.22
CA GLN A 31 2.82 3.01 6.51
C GLN A 31 2.03 2.09 7.42
N PHE A 32 1.04 1.42 6.84
CA PHE A 32 0.60 0.13 7.35
C PHE A 32 1.05 -0.97 6.38
N ARG A 33 1.36 -2.14 6.94
CA ARG A 33 1.88 -3.27 6.18
C ARG A 33 1.24 -4.55 6.66
N THR A 34 0.72 -5.33 5.73
CA THR A 34 0.27 -6.69 5.97
C THR A 34 1.26 -7.70 5.39
N LYS A 35 1.39 -8.84 6.06
CA LYS A 35 2.10 -10.02 5.56
C LYS A 35 1.07 -10.95 4.92
N ILE A 36 1.40 -11.49 3.75
CA ILE A 36 0.57 -12.54 3.16
C ILE A 36 1.02 -13.87 3.73
N GLU A 37 0.17 -14.45 4.56
CA GLU A 37 0.31 -15.82 5.05
C GLU A 37 -0.48 -16.76 4.14
N ASN A 38 0.06 -17.96 3.88
CA ASN A 38 -0.59 -18.99 3.07
C ASN A 38 -0.95 -18.55 1.63
N HIS A 39 -0.04 -17.85 0.95
CA HIS A 39 -0.21 -17.49 -0.45
C HIS A 39 -0.56 -18.75 -1.29
N PRO A 40 -1.68 -18.78 -2.02
CA PRO A 40 -2.14 -19.97 -2.72
C PRO A 40 -1.13 -20.40 -3.80
N LYS A 41 -0.71 -21.66 -3.74
CA LYS A 41 0.23 -22.23 -4.72
C LYS A 41 -0.45 -22.38 -6.08
N GLY A 42 0.22 -21.95 -7.15
CA GLY A 42 -0.26 -22.10 -8.52
C GLY A 42 -1.40 -21.17 -8.94
N LYS A 43 -1.86 -20.27 -8.05
CA LYS A 43 -2.84 -19.23 -8.39
C LYS A 43 -2.12 -17.93 -8.73
N SER A 44 -2.35 -17.43 -9.94
CA SER A 44 -1.88 -16.11 -10.36
C SER A 44 -2.97 -15.08 -10.16
N PHE A 45 -2.56 -13.88 -9.73
CA PHE A 45 -3.41 -12.71 -9.59
C PHE A 45 -3.03 -11.63 -10.60
N LYS A 46 -3.98 -10.77 -10.93
CA LYS A 46 -3.84 -9.63 -11.85
C LYS A 46 -3.33 -8.38 -11.16
N GLY A 47 -3.65 -8.20 -9.88
CA GLY A 47 -3.24 -7.01 -9.13
C GLY A 47 -3.67 -7.00 -7.68
N VAL A 48 -3.58 -5.80 -7.08
CA VAL A 48 -4.09 -5.50 -5.75
C VAL A 48 -5.38 -4.70 -5.90
N ARG A 49 -6.42 -5.08 -5.15
CA ARG A 49 -7.65 -4.32 -5.00
C ARG A 49 -7.72 -3.76 -3.59
N LEU A 50 -8.12 -2.50 -3.48
CA LEU A 50 -8.25 -1.78 -2.22
C LEU A 50 -9.66 -1.21 -2.09
N ARG A 51 -10.24 -1.29 -0.90
CA ARG A 51 -11.40 -0.49 -0.50
C ARG A 51 -10.94 0.57 0.49
N VAL A 52 -10.89 1.82 0.05
CA VAL A 52 -10.25 2.93 0.79
C VAL A 52 -11.06 4.22 0.70
N ARG A 53 -10.92 5.07 1.71
CA ARG A 53 -11.17 6.53 1.63
C ARG A 53 -10.00 7.25 2.28
N GLY A 54 -9.78 8.50 1.95
CA GLY A 54 -8.74 9.30 2.55
C GLY A 54 -9.11 10.77 2.51
N ASN A 55 -8.12 11.62 2.35
CA ASN A 55 -8.27 13.06 2.46
C ASN A 55 -7.89 13.78 1.16
N ASN A 56 -8.26 13.21 0.01
CA ASN A 56 -7.95 13.72 -1.32
C ASN A 56 -6.44 13.88 -1.58
N ASN A 57 -5.63 12.99 -1.01
CA ASN A 57 -4.19 12.91 -1.26
C ASN A 57 -3.81 11.63 -2.00
N GLU A 58 -2.64 11.67 -2.62
CA GLU A 58 -2.02 10.51 -3.25
C GLU A 58 -1.31 9.66 -2.19
N TYR A 59 -1.45 8.35 -2.31
CA TYR A 59 -0.79 7.34 -1.49
C TYR A 59 -0.19 6.27 -2.42
N THR A 60 0.75 5.48 -1.90
CA THR A 60 1.47 4.48 -2.69
C THR A 60 1.31 3.09 -2.10
N VAL A 61 1.00 2.10 -2.94
CA VAL A 61 1.08 0.69 -2.55
C VAL A 61 2.50 0.18 -2.74
N HIS A 62 3.11 -0.35 -1.69
CA HIS A 62 4.39 -1.04 -1.74
C HIS A 62 4.19 -2.55 -1.68
N ILE A 63 4.74 -3.26 -2.66
CA ILE A 63 4.78 -4.73 -2.71
C ILE A 63 6.22 -5.20 -2.54
N ARG A 64 6.41 -6.23 -1.71
CA ARG A 64 7.66 -7.00 -1.67
C ARG A 64 7.40 -8.47 -2.00
N THR A 65 8.29 -9.04 -2.79
CA THR A 65 8.26 -10.46 -3.15
C THR A 65 9.44 -11.22 -2.52
N LYS A 66 9.41 -12.55 -2.58
CA LYS A 66 10.51 -13.41 -2.09
C LYS A 66 11.85 -13.18 -2.78
N TYR A 67 11.85 -12.56 -3.96
CA TYR A 67 13.04 -12.27 -4.75
C TYR A 67 13.69 -10.92 -4.38
N LEU A 68 13.07 -10.12 -3.50
CA LEU A 68 13.61 -8.84 -3.05
C LEU A 68 14.35 -9.03 -1.72
N PHE A 69 15.64 -9.35 -1.81
CA PHE A 69 16.49 -9.66 -0.67
C PHE A 69 16.87 -8.43 0.16
N LEU A 70 17.02 -7.26 -0.47
CA LEU A 70 17.47 -6.05 0.21
C LEU A 70 16.28 -5.30 0.82
N PRO A 71 16.43 -4.69 2.02
CA PRO A 71 15.30 -4.11 2.75
C PRO A 71 14.66 -2.90 2.07
N TRP A 72 15.41 -2.19 1.22
CA TRP A 72 14.96 -1.03 0.45
C TRP A 72 14.32 -1.38 -0.90
N GLN A 73 14.29 -2.66 -1.30
CA GLN A 73 13.67 -3.07 -2.55
C GLN A 73 12.17 -3.26 -2.39
N TYR A 74 11.40 -2.60 -3.25
CA TYR A 74 9.96 -2.74 -3.36
C TYR A 74 9.50 -2.45 -4.78
N TYR A 75 8.28 -2.89 -5.08
CA TYR A 75 7.53 -2.39 -6.22
C TYR A 75 6.51 -1.39 -5.70
N GLU A 76 6.28 -0.33 -6.45
CA GLU A 76 5.36 0.74 -6.06
C GLU A 76 4.34 1.08 -7.14
N SER A 77 3.12 1.41 -6.72
CA SER A 77 2.10 2.01 -7.59
C SER A 77 1.29 3.02 -6.80
N ALA A 78 1.17 4.23 -7.33
CA ALA A 78 0.45 5.32 -6.70
C ALA A 78 -1.06 5.26 -7.00
N PHE A 79 -1.86 5.77 -6.08
CA PHE A 79 -3.31 5.93 -6.23
C PHE A 79 -3.82 7.13 -5.44
N GLN A 80 -4.92 7.70 -5.90
CA GLN A 80 -5.61 8.79 -5.22
C GLN A 80 -6.63 8.23 -4.20
N ALA A 81 -6.53 8.64 -2.94
CA ALA A 81 -7.53 8.32 -1.92
C ALA A 81 -8.51 9.49 -1.74
N THR A 82 -9.74 9.33 -2.22
CA THR A 82 -10.80 10.34 -2.16
C THR A 82 -11.46 10.43 -0.79
N ASP A 83 -12.14 11.53 -0.47
CA ASP A 83 -12.92 11.67 0.78
C ASP A 83 -14.12 10.70 0.88
N THR A 84 -14.52 10.12 -0.24
CA THR A 84 -15.51 9.05 -0.28
C THR A 84 -14.87 7.68 -0.44
N TRP A 85 -15.56 6.66 0.09
CA TRP A 85 -15.14 5.28 -0.09
C TRP A 85 -15.12 4.91 -1.58
N THR A 86 -13.95 4.53 -2.08
CA THR A 86 -13.73 4.07 -3.44
C THR A 86 -13.08 2.68 -3.48
N THR A 87 -13.26 1.97 -4.58
CA THR A 87 -12.56 0.72 -4.85
C THR A 87 -11.49 1.00 -5.89
N VAL A 88 -10.22 0.82 -5.50
CA VAL A 88 -9.07 1.05 -6.37
C VAL A 88 -8.51 -0.29 -6.81
N GLU A 89 -8.36 -0.48 -8.12
CA GLU A 89 -7.71 -1.66 -8.69
C GLU A 89 -6.34 -1.25 -9.26
N LEU A 90 -5.29 -1.90 -8.77
CA LEU A 90 -3.90 -1.68 -9.18
C LEU A 90 -3.36 -2.95 -9.82
N PRO A 91 -3.48 -3.09 -11.15
CA PRO A 91 -2.87 -4.21 -11.89
C PRO A 91 -1.36 -4.27 -11.64
N PHE A 92 -0.76 -5.45 -11.55
CA PHE A 92 0.69 -5.57 -11.35
C PHE A 92 1.53 -4.92 -12.46
N THR A 93 0.94 -4.70 -13.63
CA THR A 93 1.57 -3.97 -14.74
C THR A 93 1.73 -2.47 -14.48
N THR A 94 1.01 -1.89 -13.51
CA THR A 94 1.16 -0.48 -13.11
C THR A 94 2.26 -0.27 -12.07
N PHE A 95 2.86 -1.35 -11.56
CA PHE A 95 3.90 -1.27 -10.55
C PHE A 95 5.26 -1.01 -11.17
N ARG A 96 5.98 -0.05 -10.58
CA ARG A 96 7.35 0.29 -10.94
C ARG A 96 8.33 -0.29 -9.93
N LYS A 97 9.53 -0.64 -10.38
CA LYS A 97 10.60 -1.10 -9.51
C LYS A 97 11.32 0.08 -8.84
N SER A 98 11.60 -0.04 -7.55
CA SER A 98 12.39 0.95 -6.81
C SER A 98 13.87 0.96 -7.23
N ASN A 99 14.42 -0.19 -7.67
CA ASN A 99 15.84 -0.31 -8.02
C ASN A 99 16.04 -0.98 -9.39
N PHE A 100 17.07 -0.56 -10.14
CA PHE A 100 17.27 -1.03 -11.52
C PHE A 100 17.57 -2.54 -11.63
N TYR A 101 18.24 -3.11 -10.64
CA TYR A 101 18.72 -4.50 -10.63
C TYR A 101 17.69 -5.51 -10.10
N GLN A 102 16.50 -5.08 -9.67
CA GLN A 102 15.42 -6.00 -9.32
C GLN A 102 14.61 -6.39 -10.58
N PRO A 103 13.89 -7.53 -10.56
CA PRO A 103 13.03 -7.92 -11.68
C PRO A 103 12.04 -6.81 -12.04
N SER A 104 11.68 -6.68 -13.31
CA SER A 104 10.75 -5.60 -13.73
C SER A 104 9.29 -5.93 -13.42
N ASN A 105 8.93 -7.21 -13.40
CA ASN A 105 7.56 -7.66 -13.19
C ASN A 105 7.36 -8.17 -11.76
N VAL A 106 6.23 -7.82 -11.16
CA VAL A 106 5.80 -8.38 -9.88
C VAL A 106 5.41 -9.84 -10.09
N SER A 107 6.10 -10.77 -9.44
CA SER A 107 5.62 -12.16 -9.37
C SER A 107 4.47 -12.24 -8.37
N SER A 108 3.25 -12.34 -8.88
CA SER A 108 2.04 -12.37 -8.06
C SER A 108 1.99 -13.55 -7.09
N GLN A 109 2.64 -14.67 -7.44
CA GLN A 109 2.70 -15.88 -6.61
C GLN A 109 3.66 -15.77 -5.41
N ASP A 110 4.51 -14.75 -5.42
CA ASP A 110 5.65 -14.65 -4.51
C ASP A 110 5.58 -13.42 -3.60
N ILE A 111 4.42 -12.77 -3.55
CA ILE A 111 4.18 -11.60 -2.71
C ILE A 111 4.28 -12.02 -1.23
N LYS A 112 5.17 -11.34 -0.50
CA LYS A 112 5.34 -11.51 0.95
C LYS A 112 4.58 -10.46 1.74
N THR A 113 4.61 -9.22 1.28
CA THR A 113 3.99 -8.09 1.99
C THR A 113 3.38 -7.11 1.03
N ILE A 114 2.24 -6.56 1.43
CA ILE A 114 1.65 -5.38 0.80
C ILE A 114 1.53 -4.32 1.88
N GLY A 115 1.90 -3.08 1.56
CA GLY A 115 1.70 -1.95 2.45
C GLY A 115 1.17 -0.74 1.68
N ILE A 116 0.49 0.14 2.39
CA ILE A 116 0.14 1.47 1.88
C ILE A 116 1.00 2.47 2.62
N VAL A 117 1.56 3.39 1.85
CA VAL A 117 2.60 4.30 2.30
C VAL A 117 2.20 5.71 1.89
N ALA A 118 2.22 6.62 2.87
CA ALA A 118 2.31 8.04 2.61
C ALA A 118 3.80 8.41 2.63
N ILE A 119 4.31 9.00 1.54
CA ILE A 119 5.72 9.36 1.37
C ILE A 119 5.87 10.43 0.28
N GLY A 120 6.98 11.17 0.30
CA GLY A 120 7.43 11.99 -0.83
C GLY A 120 6.90 13.42 -0.87
N ARG A 121 6.00 13.80 0.06
CA ARG A 121 5.48 15.16 0.19
C ARG A 121 5.02 15.46 1.61
N GLU A 122 4.94 16.74 1.93
CA GLU A 122 4.40 17.22 3.20
C GLU A 122 2.88 17.29 3.13
N PHE A 123 2.23 16.59 4.05
CA PHE A 123 0.79 16.64 4.26
C PHE A 123 0.43 15.92 5.55
N VAL A 124 -0.75 16.22 6.08
CA VAL A 124 -1.37 15.39 7.10
C VAL A 124 -1.97 14.19 6.39
N ALA A 125 -1.38 13.01 6.54
CA ALA A 125 -1.98 11.79 6.02
C ALA A 125 -3.15 11.37 6.90
N GLU A 126 -4.24 11.02 6.25
CA GLU A 126 -5.43 10.41 6.82
C GLU A 126 -6.02 9.49 5.76
N ILE A 127 -5.95 8.19 6.01
CA ILE A 127 -6.47 7.17 5.13
C ILE A 127 -7.14 6.06 5.93
N ASP A 128 -8.32 5.67 5.48
CA ASP A 128 -9.08 4.55 5.99
C ASP A 128 -9.01 3.39 4.98
N LEU A 129 -8.66 2.20 5.48
CA LEU A 129 -8.59 0.97 4.71
C LEU A 129 -9.62 -0.03 5.25
N ALA A 130 -10.62 -0.37 4.44
CA ALA A 130 -11.58 -1.43 4.75
C ALA A 130 -11.09 -2.81 4.30
N SER A 131 -10.53 -2.92 3.08
CA SER A 131 -10.01 -4.20 2.57
C SER A 131 -8.80 -4.02 1.65
N ILE A 132 -7.95 -5.05 1.65
CA ILE A 132 -6.81 -5.21 0.75
C ILE A 132 -6.76 -6.66 0.26
N GLU A 133 -6.85 -6.84 -1.05
CA GLU A 133 -7.08 -8.16 -1.64
C GLU A 133 -6.24 -8.35 -2.90
N LEU A 134 -5.89 -9.60 -3.20
CA LEU A 134 -5.36 -10.00 -4.50
C LEU A 134 -6.52 -10.50 -5.36
N TYR A 135 -6.63 -10.04 -6.61
CA TYR A 135 -7.72 -10.40 -7.54
C TYR A 135 -7.21 -10.99 -8.86
#